data_AF-A0A967GVY7-F1
#
_entry.id   AF-A0A967GVY7-F1
#
_cell.length_a   1.000
_cell.length_b   1.000
_cell.length_c   1.000
_cell.angle_alpha   90.00
_cell.angle_beta   90.00
_cell.angle_gamma   90.00
#
_symmetry.space_group_name_H-M   'P 1'
#
loop_
_entity.id
_entity.type
_entity.pdbx_description
1 polymer ?
#
loop_
_entity_poly.entity_id
_entity_poly.type
_entity_poly.pdbx_seq_one_letter_code
_entity_poly.pdbx_strand_id
1 'polypeptide(L)'
;RQGGSTLTQQLVKNFFLTPERSFKRKAQEALMALIVEARYDKQAILESYLNEIYLGQRGSTAVHGVGEASLHYFGKSARDLSLSESALIAAIIQSPN
;
A
#
# COMPACT_ATOMS: atom_id res chain seq x y z
N ARG A 1 -18.50 3.76 -0.96
CA ARG A 1 -17.92 4.69 0.04
C ARG A 1 -16.53 5.06 -0.48
N GLN A 2 -16.24 6.34 -0.73
CA GLN A 2 -14.90 6.77 -1.15
C GLN A 2 -13.98 6.85 0.07
N GLY A 3 -12.78 6.30 -0.01
CA GLY A 3 -11.76 6.42 1.04
C GLY A 3 -11.02 7.74 0.90
N GLY A 4 -11.15 8.64 1.87
CA GLY A 4 -10.44 9.94 1.88
C GLY A 4 -9.03 9.89 2.48
N SER A 5 -8.40 8.70 2.57
CA SER A 5 -7.10 8.55 3.23
C SER A 5 -5.95 8.67 2.24
N THR A 6 -4.90 9.41 2.61
CA THR A 6 -3.69 9.56 1.78
C THR A 6 -2.87 8.26 1.74
N LEU A 7 -1.93 8.15 0.80
CA LEU A 7 -0.98 7.03 0.76
C LEU A 7 -0.16 6.93 2.04
N THR A 8 0.32 8.07 2.56
CA THR A 8 1.09 8.10 3.82
C THR A 8 0.26 7.61 5.01
N GLN A 9 -1.02 8.00 5.07
CA GLN A 9 -1.95 7.52 6.08
C GLN A 9 -2.18 6.01 5.99
N GLN A 10 -2.32 5.47 4.78
CA GLN A 10 -2.43 4.02 4.55
C GLN A 10 -1.15 3.29 4.95
N LEU A 11 0.02 3.82 4.57
CA LEU A 11 1.33 3.28 4.95
C LEU A 11 1.46 3.19 6.47
N VAL A 12 1.21 4.29 7.18
CA VAL A 12 1.27 4.34 8.65
C VAL A 12 0.30 3.36 9.30
N LYS A 13 -0.94 3.30 8.79
CA LYS A 13 -1.97 2.38 9.29
C LYS A 13 -1.49 0.93 9.21
N ASN A 14 -0.88 0.54 8.09
CA ASN A 14 -0.47 -0.84 7.84
C ASN A 14 0.79 -1.22 8.65
N PHE A 15 1.70 -0.29 8.88
CA PHE A 15 2.96 -0.55 9.59
C PHE A 15 2.86 -0.48 11.11
N PHE A 16 2.12 0.51 11.63
CA PHE A 16 2.26 0.92 13.03
C PHE A 16 0.98 0.79 13.85
N LEU A 17 -0.18 0.60 13.21
CA LEU A 17 -1.47 0.64 13.87
C LEU A 17 -2.23 -0.67 13.72
N THR A 18 -3.20 -0.88 14.61
CA THR A 18 -4.09 -2.03 14.57
C THR A 18 -5.23 -1.81 13.55
N PRO A 19 -5.90 -2.89 13.09
CA PRO A 19 -7.05 -2.79 12.19
C PRO A 19 -8.34 -2.29 12.88
N GLU A 20 -8.30 -1.96 14.18
CA GLU A 20 -9.44 -1.43 14.94
C GLU A 20 -10.08 -0.23 14.22
N ARG A 21 -11.39 -0.03 14.29
CA ARG A 21 -12.02 1.16 13.69
C ARG A 21 -12.50 2.12 14.77
N SER A 22 -11.64 3.05 15.18
CA SER A 22 -11.98 4.13 16.13
C SER A 22 -11.44 5.49 15.72
N PHE A 23 -12.12 6.57 16.16
CA PHE A 23 -11.68 7.94 15.92
C PHE A 23 -10.31 8.23 16.54
N LYS A 24 -10.04 7.66 17.73
CA LYS A 24 -8.75 7.78 18.40
C LYS A 24 -7.62 7.21 17.53
N ARG A 25 -7.79 5.99 17.01
CA ARG A 25 -6.82 5.39 16.09
C ARG A 25 -6.66 6.23 14.82
N LYS A 26 -7.75 6.77 14.26
CA LYS A 26 -7.65 7.62 13.05
C LYS A 26 -6.92 8.95 13.30
N ALA A 27 -7.06 9.54 14.48
CA ALA A 27 -6.30 10.73 14.88
C ALA A 27 -4.80 10.42 15.03
N GLN A 28 -4.46 9.27 15.63
CA GLN A 28 -3.07 8.80 15.71
C GLN A 28 -2.46 8.56 14.32
N GLU A 29 -3.23 7.96 13.40
CA GLU A 29 -2.84 7.76 12.00
C GLU A 29 -2.51 9.08 11.31
N ALA A 30 -3.36 10.10 11.49
CA ALA A 30 -3.14 11.42 10.90
C ALA A 30 -1.87 12.10 11.46
N LEU A 31 -1.67 12.05 12.77
CA LEU A 31 -0.48 12.63 13.41
C LEU A 31 0.81 11.94 12.96
N MET A 32 0.82 10.60 12.97
CA MET A 32 1.96 9.82 12.50
C MET A 32 2.24 10.04 11.02
N ALA A 33 1.21 10.16 10.17
CA ALA A 33 1.38 10.49 8.77
C ALA A 33 2.07 11.84 8.58
N LEU A 34 1.67 12.88 9.32
CA LEU A 34 2.35 14.19 9.27
C LEU A 34 3.82 14.09 9.67
N ILE A 35 4.15 13.29 10.69
CA ILE A 35 5.54 13.07 11.10
C ILE A 35 6.35 12.38 9.99
N VAL A 36 5.77 11.38 9.31
CA VAL A 36 6.40 10.71 8.17
C VAL A 36 6.62 11.69 7.01
N GLU A 37 5.61 12.47 6.64
CA GLU A 37 5.73 13.46 5.56
C GLU A 37 6.74 14.59 5.88
N ALA A 38 6.94 14.91 7.15
CA ALA A 38 7.93 15.90 7.55
C ALA A 38 9.37 15.36 7.53
N ARG A 39 9.55 14.03 7.57
CA ARG A 39 10.87 13.38 7.66
C ARG A 39 11.36 12.77 6.35
N TYR A 40 10.44 12.38 5.48
CA TYR A 40 10.74 11.69 4.23
C TYR A 40 10.10 12.42 3.06
N ASP A 41 10.82 12.44 1.93
CA ASP A 41 10.24 12.97 0.70
C ASP A 41 9.13 12.06 0.14
N LYS A 42 8.36 12.61 -0.79
CA LYS A 42 7.21 11.91 -1.39
C LYS A 42 7.64 10.66 -2.17
N GLN A 43 8.85 10.62 -2.71
CA GLN A 43 9.34 9.50 -3.50
C GLN A 43 9.65 8.30 -2.60
N ALA A 44 10.35 8.53 -1.48
CA ALA A 44 10.63 7.51 -0.47
C ALA A 44 9.34 6.96 0.16
N ILE A 45 8.36 7.82 0.43
CA ILE A 45 7.05 7.40 0.94
C ILE A 45 6.31 6.53 -0.07
N LEU A 46 6.29 6.94 -1.34
CA LEU A 46 5.65 6.18 -2.41
C LEU A 46 6.34 4.83 -2.62
N GLU A 47 7.68 4.80 -2.64
CA GLU A 47 8.46 3.57 -2.76
C GLU A 47 8.14 2.61 -1.62
N SER A 48 8.16 3.10 -0.37
CA SER A 48 7.79 2.32 0.80
C SER A 48 6.36 1.77 0.71
N TYR A 49 5.41 2.60 0.26
CA TYR A 49 4.03 2.18 0.05
C TYR A 49 3.91 1.06 -1.00
N LEU A 50 4.57 1.23 -2.15
CA LEU A 50 4.51 0.27 -3.25
C LEU A 50 5.20 -1.06 -2.91
N ASN A 51 6.14 -1.08 -1.98
CA ASN A 51 6.80 -2.31 -1.53
C ASN A 51 6.00 -3.10 -0.49
N GLU A 52 5.00 -2.49 0.15
CA GLU A 52 4.41 -3.04 1.38
C GLU A 52 2.90 -3.28 1.26
N ILE A 53 2.27 -2.62 0.30
CA ILE A 53 0.84 -2.77 0.05
C ILE A 53 0.49 -4.23 -0.22
N TYR A 54 -0.50 -4.73 0.51
CA TYR A 54 -1.04 -6.07 0.30
C TYR A 54 -1.75 -6.15 -1.05
N LEU A 55 -1.35 -7.10 -1.88
CA LEU A 55 -1.83 -7.27 -3.26
C LEU A 55 -2.41 -8.66 -3.52
N GLY A 56 -2.62 -9.46 -2.47
CA GLY A 56 -3.27 -10.76 -2.58
C GLY A 56 -2.57 -11.85 -1.79
N GLN A 57 -2.96 -13.09 -2.08
CA GLN A 57 -2.51 -14.27 -1.35
C GLN A 57 -2.23 -15.41 -2.33
N ARG A 58 -1.08 -16.07 -2.17
CA ARG A 58 -0.71 -17.30 -2.87
C ARG A 58 -0.69 -18.47 -1.88
N GLY A 59 -1.78 -19.20 -1.78
CA GLY A 59 -1.93 -20.27 -0.78
C GLY A 59 -1.85 -19.72 0.64
N SER A 60 -0.85 -20.14 1.41
CA SER A 60 -0.60 -19.64 2.78
C SER A 60 0.31 -18.41 2.84
N THR A 61 0.84 -17.93 1.71
CA THR A 61 1.77 -16.79 1.66
C THR A 61 1.08 -15.52 1.15
N ALA A 62 1.21 -14.42 1.89
CA ALA A 62 0.72 -13.12 1.46
C ALA A 62 1.64 -12.50 0.41
N VAL A 63 1.05 -11.85 -0.59
CA VAL A 63 1.76 -11.15 -1.65
C VAL A 63 1.75 -9.67 -1.29
N HIS A 64 2.90 -9.17 -0.87
CA HIS A 64 3.11 -7.77 -0.50
C HIS A 64 4.02 -7.10 -1.51
N GLY A 65 3.63 -5.90 -1.92
CA GLY A 65 4.43 -5.06 -2.79
C GLY A 65 4.28 -5.38 -4.28
N VAL A 66 4.44 -4.33 -5.09
CA VAL A 66 4.25 -4.39 -6.54
C VAL A 66 5.28 -5.29 -7.22
N GLY A 67 6.51 -5.34 -6.70
CA GLY A 67 7.55 -6.24 -7.22
C GLY A 67 7.12 -7.71 -7.17
N GLU A 68 6.77 -8.20 -5.98
CA GLU A 68 6.29 -9.57 -5.78
C GLU A 68 4.98 -9.83 -6.53
N ALA A 69 4.05 -8.86 -6.54
CA ALA A 69 2.80 -8.99 -7.28
C ALA A 69 3.04 -9.13 -8.80
N SER A 70 4.00 -8.39 -9.37
CA SER A 70 4.35 -8.48 -10.79
C SER A 70 4.83 -9.87 -11.17
N LEU A 71 5.69 -10.46 -10.33
CA LEU A 71 6.16 -11.83 -10.50
C LEU A 71 5.02 -12.83 -10.28
N HIS A 72 4.17 -12.62 -9.28
CA HIS A 72 3.09 -13.53 -8.94
C HIS A 72 2.01 -13.61 -10.04
N TYR A 73 1.56 -12.46 -10.56
CA TYR A 73 0.46 -12.40 -11.51
C TYR A 73 0.90 -12.56 -12.97
N PHE A 74 2.12 -12.10 -13.31
CA PHE A 74 2.56 -12.03 -14.71
C PHE A 74 3.92 -12.69 -14.98
N GLY A 75 4.65 -13.10 -13.95
CA GLY A 75 6.00 -13.66 -14.11
C GLY A 75 7.02 -12.66 -14.64
N LYS A 76 6.79 -11.36 -14.42
CA LYS A 76 7.62 -10.25 -14.93
C LYS A 76 8.18 -9.40 -13.81
N SER A 77 9.30 -8.73 -14.06
CA SER A 77 9.72 -7.61 -13.22
C SER A 77 8.70 -6.48 -13.28
N ALA A 78 8.53 -5.72 -12.20
CA ALA A 78 7.64 -4.57 -12.17
C ALA A 78 7.97 -3.52 -13.26
N ARG A 79 9.23 -3.45 -13.67
CA ARG A 79 9.71 -2.54 -14.74
C ARG A 79 9.28 -2.97 -16.14
N ASP A 80 8.92 -4.24 -16.31
CA ASP A 80 8.59 -4.85 -17.61
C ASP A 80 7.07 -5.00 -17.81
N LEU A 81 6.27 -4.47 -16.89
CA LEU A 81 4.82 -4.49 -17.01
C LEU A 81 4.35 -3.55 -18.11
N SER A 82 3.39 -4.02 -18.89
CA SER A 82 2.59 -3.17 -19.77
C SER A 82 1.67 -2.25 -18.96
N LEU A 83 1.12 -1.22 -19.62
CA LEU A 83 0.17 -0.30 -19.00
C LEU A 83 -1.08 -1.03 -18.46
N SER A 84 -1.59 -2.02 -19.20
CA SER A 84 -2.77 -2.79 -18.80
C SER A 84 -2.49 -3.69 -17.59
N GLU A 85 -1.31 -4.33 -17.54
CA GLU A 85 -0.88 -5.13 -16.39
C GLU A 85 -0.67 -4.25 -15.14
N SER A 86 -0.06 -3.08 -15.32
CA SER A 86 0.11 -2.07 -14.25
C SER A 86 -1.25 -1.58 -13.72
N ALA A 87 -2.20 -1.33 -14.62
CA ALA A 87 -3.56 -0.95 -14.25
C ALA A 87 -4.29 -2.04 -13.47
N LEU A 88 -4.07 -3.32 -13.81
CA LEU A 88 -4.64 -4.43 -13.05
C LEU A 88 -4.09 -4.46 -11.62
N ILE A 89 -2.77 -4.36 -11.44
CA ILE A 89 -2.17 -4.32 -10.09
C ILE A 89 -2.71 -3.14 -9.28
N ALA A 90 -2.80 -1.96 -9.90
CA ALA A 90 -3.36 -0.78 -9.24
C ALA A 90 -4.84 -0.97 -8.85
N ALA A 91 -5.63 -1.68 -9.66
CA ALA A 91 -7.03 -1.98 -9.36
C ALA A 91 -7.18 -2.91 -8.13
N ILE A 92 -6.24 -3.81 -7.89
CA ILE A 92 -6.24 -4.70 -6.71
C ILE A 92 -6.14 -3.87 -5.42
N ILE A 93 -5.38 -2.77 -5.43
CA ILE A 93 -5.20 -1.87 -4.27
C ILE A 93 -6.52 -1.25 -3.81
N GLN A 94 -7.49 -1.02 -4.73
CA GLN A 94 -8.73 -0.31 -4.43
C GLN A 94 -9.65 -1.04 -3.43
N SER A 95 -9.39 -2.32 -3.15
CA SER A 95 -10.13 -3.11 -2.17
C SER A 95 -9.21 -3.75 -1.12
N PRO A 96 -8.56 -2.96 -0.24
CA PRO A 96 -7.92 -3.53 0.93
C PRO A 96 -9.03 -4.00 1.88
N ASN A 97 -9.19 -5.32 2.02
CA ASN A 97 -10.13 -5.94 2.96
C ASN A 97 -9.85 -5.50 4.41
#